data_AF-A0A538AZ57-F1
#
_entry.id   AF-A0A538AZ57-F1
#
_cell.length_a   1.000
_cell.length_b   1.000
_cell.length_c   1.000
_cell.angle_alpha   90.00
_cell.angle_beta   90.00
_cell.angle_gamma   90.00
#
_symmetry.space_group_name_H-M   'P 1'
#
loop_
_entity.id
_entity.type
_entity.pdbx_description
1 polymer ?
#
loop_
_entity_poly.entity_id
_entity_poly.type
_entity_poly.pdbx_seq_one_letter_code
_entity_poly.pdbx_strand_id
1 'polypeptide(L)'
;MPEPRREGAGARRHLSAIRNVGEGLVARVVEERESGGPFTDFYDFCERVDPLVLNKRSVESLIKGGAFDSVGHPRKGLLLVFEQIVDSVLARRREKELGIMSLFGEAQSPDGAGAIHDERVAIPDDEFDKSQRLAFEKEMLGLYVSDHPLMGVEGALARHTDCSINGLRELRDGETRWVGGVVTTLQRKYTKRGELMAVFVLEDLEAAMEVMVFPRTMHEYGPLLDDDAIVCVKGRVDLREEPAKIICLELKRPELVPDHNSALHVNLPATRVTGSLIEELKRVLLEHGGPAPVFLHLGQKVLRLPDRFNVASDNGLLAELRVLLGPNGLLS
;
A
#
# COMPACT_ATOMS: atom_id res chain seq x y z
N MET A 1 5.53 -12.07 30.74
CA MET A 1 4.27 -11.86 29.99
C MET A 1 4.62 -11.09 28.72
N PRO A 2 4.75 -11.73 27.57
CA PRO A 2 4.97 -11.01 26.32
C PRO A 2 3.64 -10.36 25.89
N GLU A 3 3.68 -9.08 25.53
CA GLU A 3 2.54 -8.33 25.03
C GLU A 3 1.97 -8.94 23.73
N PRO A 4 0.64 -8.92 23.52
CA PRO A 4 0.05 -9.36 22.25
C PRO A 4 0.45 -8.40 21.12
N ARG A 5 0.69 -9.00 19.95
CA ARG A 5 1.40 -8.47 18.78
C ARG A 5 0.73 -7.25 18.14
N ARG A 6 1.57 -6.31 17.68
CA ARG A 6 1.25 -5.08 16.93
C ARG A 6 0.62 -5.30 15.53
N GLU A 7 0.41 -6.53 15.08
CA GLU A 7 -0.12 -6.84 13.73
C GLU A 7 -1.60 -6.48 13.55
N GLY A 8 -2.44 -6.70 14.57
CA GLY A 8 -3.89 -6.42 14.48
C GLY A 8 -4.23 -4.92 14.37
N ALA A 9 -3.44 -4.07 15.02
CA ALA A 9 -3.60 -2.61 14.94
C ALA A 9 -3.21 -2.06 13.57
N GLY A 10 -2.19 -2.65 12.93
CA GLY A 10 -1.78 -2.31 11.56
C GLY A 10 -2.88 -2.67 10.55
N ALA A 11 -3.35 -3.91 10.54
CA ALA A 11 -4.38 -4.36 9.60
C ALA A 11 -5.69 -3.55 9.71
N ARG A 12 -6.14 -3.21 10.94
CA ARG A 12 -7.31 -2.36 11.16
C ARG A 12 -7.14 -0.96 10.55
N ARG A 13 -5.97 -0.32 10.74
CA ARG A 13 -5.72 1.04 10.21
C ARG A 13 -5.75 1.08 8.69
N HIS A 14 -5.20 0.07 8.01
CA HIS A 14 -5.16 0.03 6.54
C HIS A 14 -6.53 -0.29 5.93
N LEU A 15 -7.29 -1.22 6.50
CA LEU A 15 -8.63 -1.54 6.01
C LEU A 15 -9.64 -0.41 6.25
N SER A 16 -9.52 0.31 7.36
CA SER A 16 -10.37 1.48 7.65
C SER A 16 -10.08 2.69 6.77
N ALA A 17 -8.92 2.72 6.09
CA ALA A 17 -8.58 3.78 5.14
C ALA A 17 -9.27 3.59 3.78
N ILE A 18 -9.83 2.40 3.51
CA ILE A 18 -10.51 2.11 2.24
C ILE A 18 -11.86 2.81 2.19
N ARG A 19 -12.05 3.66 1.18
CA ARG A 19 -13.30 4.36 0.92
C ARG A 19 -14.48 3.39 0.86
N ASN A 20 -15.61 3.77 1.46
CA ASN A 20 -16.83 2.95 1.56
C ASN A 20 -16.73 1.70 2.46
N VAL A 21 -15.65 1.54 3.23
CA VAL A 21 -15.52 0.50 4.25
C VAL A 21 -15.53 1.17 5.63
N GLY A 22 -16.64 1.03 6.36
CA GLY A 22 -16.78 1.65 7.69
C GLY A 22 -16.02 0.88 8.77
N GLU A 23 -15.57 1.58 9.82
CA GLU A 23 -14.83 0.98 10.95
C GLU A 23 -15.55 -0.22 11.58
N GLY A 24 -16.89 -0.18 11.64
CA GLY A 24 -17.69 -1.30 12.16
C GLY A 24 -17.60 -2.57 11.31
N LEU A 25 -17.44 -2.45 9.98
CA LEU A 25 -17.21 -3.61 9.11
C LEU A 25 -15.78 -4.13 9.26
N VAL A 26 -14.80 -3.22 9.36
CA VAL A 26 -13.39 -3.58 9.57
C VAL A 26 -13.21 -4.34 10.89
N ALA A 27 -13.86 -3.89 11.96
CA ALA A 27 -13.80 -4.55 13.25
C ALA A 27 -14.25 -6.03 13.15
N ARG A 28 -15.33 -6.30 12.42
CA ARG A 28 -15.86 -7.65 12.21
C ARG A 28 -14.93 -8.53 11.39
N VAL A 29 -14.34 -7.99 10.31
CA VAL A 29 -13.36 -8.71 9.50
C VAL A 29 -12.14 -9.10 10.32
N VAL A 30 -11.65 -8.17 11.15
CA VAL A 30 -10.47 -8.43 11.98
C VAL A 30 -10.79 -9.38 13.12
N GLU A 31 -11.95 -9.26 13.76
CA GLU A 31 -12.41 -10.20 14.80
C GLU A 31 -12.49 -11.63 14.26
N GLU A 32 -13.10 -11.83 13.09
CA GLU A 32 -13.19 -13.16 12.44
C GLU A 32 -11.82 -13.71 12.05
N ARG A 33 -10.91 -12.84 11.58
CA ARG A 33 -9.53 -13.24 11.26
C ARG A 33 -8.72 -13.59 12.52
N GLU A 34 -8.94 -12.88 13.63
CA GLU A 34 -8.27 -13.12 14.90
C GLU A 34 -8.74 -14.43 15.55
N SER A 35 -10.04 -14.76 15.43
CA SER A 35 -10.64 -15.96 16.01
C SER A 35 -10.43 -17.21 15.12
N GLY A 36 -10.67 -17.10 13.81
CA GLY A 36 -10.61 -18.22 12.86
C GLY A 36 -9.30 -18.34 12.07
N GLY A 37 -8.35 -17.42 12.28
CA GLY A 37 -7.09 -17.40 11.55
C GLY A 37 -7.17 -16.69 10.18
N PRO A 38 -6.05 -16.66 9.42
CA PRO A 38 -6.00 -15.97 8.13
C PRO A 38 -6.99 -16.57 7.11
N PHE A 39 -7.51 -15.73 6.22
CA PHE A 39 -8.33 -16.18 5.09
C PHE A 39 -7.46 -16.88 4.05
N THR A 40 -7.91 -18.02 3.53
CA THR A 40 -7.16 -18.80 2.54
C THR A 40 -7.38 -18.32 1.11
N ASP A 41 -8.61 -17.93 0.79
CA ASP A 41 -9.04 -17.45 -0.52
C ASP A 41 -10.24 -16.50 -0.37
N PHE A 42 -10.77 -15.97 -1.48
CA PHE A 42 -11.93 -15.08 -1.44
C PHE A 42 -13.22 -15.79 -1.00
N TYR A 43 -13.34 -17.10 -1.28
CA TYR A 43 -14.49 -17.91 -0.86
C TYR A 43 -14.51 -18.09 0.66
N ASP A 44 -13.38 -18.43 1.27
CA ASP A 44 -13.20 -18.57 2.71
C ASP A 44 -13.53 -17.26 3.43
N PHE A 45 -13.09 -16.12 2.88
CA PHE A 45 -13.53 -14.81 3.35
C PHE A 45 -15.05 -14.69 3.30
N CYS A 46 -15.68 -14.94 2.14
CA CYS A 46 -17.12 -14.85 1.99
C CYS A 46 -17.89 -15.85 2.86
N GLU A 47 -17.33 -16.99 3.23
CA GLU A 47 -17.97 -18.04 4.03
C GLU A 47 -17.89 -17.79 5.53
N ARG A 48 -16.87 -17.07 5.99
CA ARG A 48 -16.60 -16.86 7.41
C ARG A 48 -17.06 -15.52 7.96
N VAL A 49 -16.89 -14.44 7.20
CA VAL A 49 -17.19 -13.09 7.72
C VAL A 49 -18.68 -12.89 8.02
N ASP A 50 -18.97 -11.92 8.88
CA ASP A 50 -20.34 -11.49 9.14
C ASP A 50 -21.04 -11.03 7.84
N PRO A 51 -22.29 -11.46 7.56
CA PRO A 51 -23.01 -11.10 6.33
C PRO A 51 -23.12 -9.60 6.06
N LEU A 52 -23.07 -8.72 7.08
CA LEU A 52 -23.09 -7.27 6.90
C LEU A 52 -21.84 -6.74 6.20
N VAL A 53 -20.72 -7.47 6.26
CA VAL A 53 -19.49 -7.18 5.51
C VAL A 53 -19.67 -7.43 4.02
N LEU A 54 -20.54 -8.38 3.64
CA LEU A 54 -20.75 -8.83 2.26
C LEU A 54 -21.67 -7.92 1.44
N ASN A 55 -21.79 -6.65 1.80
CA ASN A 55 -22.49 -5.70 0.94
C ASN A 55 -21.63 -5.41 -0.30
N LYS A 56 -22.26 -5.36 -1.49
CA LYS A 56 -21.56 -5.28 -2.78
C LYS A 56 -20.59 -4.10 -2.87
N ARG A 57 -20.99 -2.93 -2.33
CA ARG A 57 -20.17 -1.71 -2.35
C ARG A 57 -18.90 -1.83 -1.51
N SER A 58 -18.98 -2.39 -0.31
CA SER A 58 -17.81 -2.59 0.54
C SER A 58 -16.89 -3.66 -0.02
N VAL A 59 -17.43 -4.77 -0.52
CA VAL A 59 -16.63 -5.84 -1.15
C VAL A 59 -15.89 -5.32 -2.38
N GLU A 60 -16.57 -4.58 -3.26
CA GLU A 60 -15.95 -3.93 -4.42
C GLU A 60 -14.80 -3.00 -4.01
N SER A 61 -15.01 -2.20 -2.95
CA SER A 61 -14.01 -1.27 -2.45
C SER A 61 -12.80 -1.99 -1.83
N LEU A 62 -13.03 -3.09 -1.12
CA LEU A 62 -11.97 -3.96 -0.58
C LEU A 62 -11.14 -4.59 -1.70
N ILE A 63 -11.77 -5.05 -2.79
CA ILE A 63 -11.07 -5.59 -3.96
C ILE A 63 -10.24 -4.50 -4.62
N LYS A 64 -10.84 -3.35 -4.93
CA LYS A 64 -10.14 -2.21 -5.56
C LYS A 64 -9.00 -1.68 -4.68
N GLY A 65 -9.17 -1.67 -3.37
CA GLY A 65 -8.16 -1.25 -2.38
C GLY A 65 -7.07 -2.29 -2.10
N GLY A 66 -7.15 -3.49 -2.68
CA GLY A 66 -6.09 -4.51 -2.58
C GLY A 66 -6.13 -5.39 -1.33
N ALA A 67 -7.26 -5.44 -0.61
CA ALA A 67 -7.40 -6.27 0.58
C ALA A 67 -7.18 -7.77 0.31
N PHE A 68 -7.38 -8.21 -0.95
CA PHE A 68 -7.30 -9.61 -1.37
C PHE A 68 -6.02 -9.96 -2.16
N ASP A 69 -5.08 -9.03 -2.33
CA ASP A 69 -3.85 -9.30 -3.10
C ASP A 69 -3.00 -10.44 -2.49
N SER A 70 -3.10 -10.63 -1.16
CA SER A 70 -2.40 -11.70 -0.43
C SER A 70 -3.02 -13.09 -0.58
N VAL A 71 -4.28 -13.19 -1.04
CA VAL A 71 -5.00 -14.47 -1.19
C VAL A 71 -4.97 -15.00 -2.63
N GLY A 72 -4.15 -14.41 -3.50
CA GLY A 72 -3.78 -14.99 -4.79
C GLY A 72 -4.80 -14.82 -5.92
N HIS A 73 -5.77 -13.91 -5.78
CA HIS A 73 -6.74 -13.63 -6.84
C HIS A 73 -6.49 -12.26 -7.49
N PRO A 74 -6.40 -12.19 -8.84
CA PRO A 74 -6.31 -10.93 -9.55
C PRO A 74 -7.51 -10.02 -9.25
N ARG A 75 -7.25 -8.72 -9.02
CA ARG A 75 -8.31 -7.75 -8.68
C ARG A 75 -9.37 -7.66 -9.79
N LYS A 76 -8.95 -7.68 -11.06
CA LYS A 76 -9.87 -7.62 -12.21
C LYS A 76 -10.69 -8.91 -12.31
N GLY A 77 -10.05 -10.07 -12.16
CA GLY A 77 -10.72 -11.36 -12.00
C GLY A 77 -11.83 -11.32 -10.95
N LEU A 78 -11.50 -10.89 -9.73
CA LEU A 78 -12.48 -10.76 -8.64
C LEU A 78 -13.63 -9.82 -9.00
N LEU A 79 -13.35 -8.64 -9.56
CA LEU A 79 -14.39 -7.68 -9.92
C LEU A 79 -15.38 -8.19 -10.97
N LEU A 80 -14.99 -9.17 -11.80
CA LEU A 80 -15.88 -9.79 -12.77
C LEU A 80 -16.90 -10.73 -12.14
N VAL A 81 -16.56 -11.37 -11.02
CA VAL A 81 -17.36 -12.49 -10.46
C VAL A 81 -17.80 -12.31 -9.01
N PHE A 82 -17.28 -11.32 -8.27
CA PHE A 82 -17.52 -11.21 -6.82
C PHE A 82 -19.00 -11.12 -6.45
N GLU A 83 -19.82 -10.44 -7.26
CA GLU A 83 -21.26 -10.34 -6.99
C GLU A 83 -21.92 -11.71 -7.01
N GLN A 84 -21.61 -12.53 -8.01
CA GLN A 84 -22.15 -13.89 -8.14
C GLN A 84 -21.70 -14.78 -6.98
N ILE A 85 -20.43 -14.65 -6.57
CA ILE A 85 -19.88 -15.38 -5.43
C ILE A 85 -20.60 -15.00 -4.14
N VAL A 86 -20.73 -13.69 -3.87
CA VAL A 86 -21.41 -13.17 -2.68
C VAL A 86 -22.87 -13.63 -2.63
N ASP A 87 -23.59 -13.51 -3.75
CA ASP A 87 -25.01 -13.89 -3.84
C ASP A 87 -25.17 -15.41 -3.60
N SER A 88 -24.31 -16.24 -4.18
CA SER A 88 -24.28 -17.70 -3.97
C SER A 88 -24.02 -18.08 -2.51
N VAL A 89 -23.02 -17.45 -1.87
CA VAL A 89 -22.66 -17.74 -0.48
C VAL A 89 -23.78 -17.32 0.48
N LEU A 90 -24.38 -16.15 0.28
CA LEU A 90 -25.51 -15.69 1.10
C LEU A 90 -26.74 -16.59 0.94
N ALA A 91 -27.04 -17.07 -0.27
CA ALA A 91 -28.13 -18.02 -0.51
C ALA A 91 -27.90 -19.33 0.25
N ARG A 92 -26.70 -19.91 0.14
CA ARG A 92 -26.34 -21.16 0.84
C ARG A 92 -26.37 -21.01 2.37
N ARG A 93 -25.94 -19.87 2.91
CA ARG A 93 -26.05 -19.58 4.35
C ARG A 93 -27.52 -19.54 4.80
N ARG A 94 -28.38 -18.87 4.03
CA ARG A 94 -29.82 -18.81 4.32
C ARG A 94 -30.49 -20.18 4.28
N GLU A 95 -30.14 -21.03 3.30
CA GLU A 95 -30.66 -22.41 3.23
C GLU A 95 -30.25 -23.24 4.45
N LYS A 96 -28.99 -23.11 4.87
CA LYS A 96 -28.47 -23.77 6.08
C LYS A 96 -29.17 -23.30 7.35
N GLU A 97 -29.44 -22.00 7.48
CA GLU A 97 -30.20 -21.41 8.60
C GLU A 97 -31.66 -21.90 8.63
N LEU A 98 -32.27 -22.10 7.47
CA LEU A 98 -33.62 -22.64 7.34
C LEU A 98 -33.71 -24.15 7.64
N GLY A 99 -32.59 -24.79 7.99
CA GLY A 99 -32.53 -26.23 8.25
C GLY A 99 -32.77 -27.06 6.99
N ILE A 100 -32.70 -26.45 5.81
CA ILE A 100 -32.70 -27.16 4.52
C ILE A 100 -31.30 -27.76 4.39
N MET A 101 -31.07 -28.89 5.06
CA MET A 101 -29.96 -29.77 4.70
C MET A 101 -30.30 -30.26 3.29
N SER A 102 -29.50 -29.86 2.31
CA SER A 102 -29.63 -30.43 0.97
C SER A 102 -29.57 -31.95 1.11
N LEU A 103 -30.69 -32.62 0.86
CA LEU A 103 -30.88 -34.07 0.94
C LEU A 103 -30.01 -34.83 -0.09
N PHE A 104 -29.15 -34.12 -0.81
CA PHE A 104 -28.14 -34.63 -1.73
C PHE A 104 -26.74 -34.74 -1.09
N GLY A 105 -26.53 -34.27 0.13
CA GLY A 105 -25.26 -34.45 0.86
C GLY A 105 -25.07 -35.82 1.52
N GLU A 106 -26.16 -36.52 1.85
CA GLU A 106 -26.14 -37.79 2.59
C GLU A 106 -26.59 -39.02 1.77
N ALA A 107 -27.08 -38.84 0.54
CA ALA A 107 -27.36 -39.95 -0.37
C ALA A 107 -26.08 -40.41 -1.10
N GLN A 108 -25.06 -40.78 -0.32
CA GLN A 108 -23.92 -41.55 -0.85
C GLN A 108 -24.37 -43.01 -1.02
N SER A 109 -24.76 -43.36 -2.24
CA SER A 109 -24.75 -44.76 -2.68
C SER A 109 -23.29 -45.27 -2.67
N PRO A 110 -23.00 -46.51 -2.24
CA PRO A 110 -21.63 -47.01 -2.11
C PRO A 110 -20.87 -47.18 -3.43
N ASP A 111 -21.56 -47.09 -4.58
CA ASP A 111 -21.00 -47.34 -5.90
C ASP A 111 -21.36 -46.21 -6.86
N GLY A 112 -20.49 -45.20 -6.94
CA GLY A 112 -20.60 -44.15 -7.93
C GLY A 112 -19.70 -42.98 -7.57
N ALA A 113 -18.65 -42.78 -8.36
CA ALA A 113 -17.80 -41.59 -8.32
C ALA A 113 -18.63 -40.36 -8.72
N GLY A 114 -19.47 -39.88 -7.81
CA GLY A 114 -20.12 -38.58 -7.90
C GLY A 114 -19.08 -37.54 -7.51
N ALA A 115 -18.48 -36.89 -8.52
CA ALA A 115 -17.75 -35.66 -8.29
C ALA A 115 -18.68 -34.71 -7.53
N ILE A 116 -18.24 -34.27 -6.36
CA ILE A 116 -18.83 -33.10 -5.70
C ILE A 116 -18.64 -31.98 -6.73
N HIS A 117 -19.71 -31.55 -7.38
CA HIS A 117 -19.65 -30.35 -8.21
C HIS A 117 -19.40 -29.19 -7.24
N ASP A 118 -18.13 -28.82 -7.07
CA ASP A 118 -17.76 -27.58 -6.43
C ASP A 118 -18.27 -26.47 -7.36
N GLU A 119 -19.49 -26.00 -7.11
CA GLU A 119 -20.20 -24.99 -7.90
C GLU A 119 -19.58 -23.59 -7.73
N ARG A 120 -18.29 -23.54 -7.41
CA ARG A 120 -17.50 -22.32 -7.30
C ARG A 120 -17.30 -21.75 -8.69
N VAL A 121 -17.79 -20.54 -8.86
CA VAL A 121 -17.47 -19.68 -9.98
C VAL A 121 -15.96 -19.51 -10.02
N ALA A 122 -15.35 -19.93 -11.13
CA ALA A 122 -13.93 -19.71 -11.35
C ALA A 122 -13.65 -18.21 -11.43
N ILE A 123 -12.68 -17.74 -10.64
CA ILE A 123 -12.20 -16.36 -10.70
C ILE A 123 -11.23 -16.28 -11.88
N PRO A 124 -11.49 -15.46 -12.92
CA PRO A 124 -10.58 -15.33 -14.06
C PRO A 124 -9.20 -14.81 -13.65
N ASP A 125 -8.16 -15.21 -14.37
CA ASP A 125 -6.78 -14.72 -14.16
C ASP A 125 -6.51 -13.35 -14.81
N ASP A 126 -7.58 -12.60 -15.13
CA ASP A 126 -7.52 -11.28 -15.71
C ASP A 126 -6.90 -10.27 -14.75
N GLU A 127 -5.88 -9.55 -15.23
CA GLU A 127 -5.21 -8.46 -14.50
C GLU A 127 -5.56 -7.08 -15.09
N PHE A 128 -5.56 -6.07 -14.22
CA PHE A 128 -5.60 -4.68 -14.68
C PHE A 128 -4.25 -4.28 -15.26
N ASP A 129 -4.27 -3.36 -16.23
CA ASP A 129 -3.04 -2.65 -16.55
C ASP A 129 -2.57 -1.81 -15.35
N LYS A 130 -1.27 -1.48 -15.33
CA LYS A 130 -0.66 -0.76 -14.20
C LYS A 130 -1.36 0.56 -13.89
N SER A 131 -1.73 1.32 -14.93
CA SER A 131 -2.41 2.61 -14.79
C SER A 131 -3.78 2.49 -14.12
N GLN A 132 -4.58 1.52 -14.54
CA GLN A 132 -5.90 1.25 -13.98
C GLN A 132 -5.80 0.78 -12.53
N ARG A 133 -4.83 -0.10 -12.23
CA ARG A 133 -4.60 -0.57 -10.85
C ARG A 133 -4.26 0.59 -9.91
N LEU A 134 -3.36 1.48 -10.34
CA LEU A 134 -2.99 2.68 -9.56
C LEU A 134 -4.14 3.67 -9.43
N ALA A 135 -4.96 3.83 -10.47
CA ALA A 135 -6.14 4.67 -10.41
C ALA A 135 -7.14 4.17 -9.36
N PHE A 136 -7.41 2.86 -9.29
CA PHE A 136 -8.27 2.28 -8.27
C PHE A 136 -7.69 2.39 -6.86
N GLU A 137 -6.37 2.20 -6.73
CA GLU A 137 -5.69 2.35 -5.45
C GLU A 137 -5.82 3.79 -4.92
N LYS A 138 -5.56 4.79 -5.76
CA LYS A 138 -5.78 6.20 -5.42
C LYS A 138 -7.25 6.51 -5.12
N GLU A 139 -8.18 5.96 -5.90
CA GLU A 139 -9.62 6.17 -5.68
C GLU A 139 -10.09 5.63 -4.32
N MET A 140 -9.56 4.47 -3.92
CA MET A 140 -9.99 3.76 -2.71
C MET A 140 -9.22 4.19 -1.46
N LEU A 141 -7.91 4.44 -1.56
CA LEU A 141 -7.05 4.74 -0.42
C LEU A 141 -6.75 6.24 -0.29
N GLY A 142 -7.02 7.02 -1.34
CA GLY A 142 -6.69 8.45 -1.40
C GLY A 142 -5.21 8.75 -1.62
N LEU A 143 -4.36 7.72 -1.71
CA LEU A 143 -2.91 7.80 -1.87
C LEU A 143 -2.36 6.61 -2.67
N TYR A 144 -1.14 6.75 -3.21
CA TYR A 144 -0.41 5.67 -3.87
C TYR A 144 0.38 4.84 -2.85
N VAL A 145 0.02 3.57 -2.66
CA VAL A 145 0.73 2.60 -1.80
C VAL A 145 1.79 1.81 -2.57
N SER A 146 1.49 1.41 -3.81
CA SER A 146 2.29 0.47 -4.60
C SER A 146 3.39 1.13 -5.44
N ASP A 147 3.20 2.37 -5.88
CA ASP A 147 4.08 3.05 -6.85
C ASP A 147 4.04 4.56 -6.63
N HIS A 148 4.40 4.99 -5.41
CA HIS A 148 4.39 6.39 -5.03
C HIS A 148 5.57 7.13 -5.70
N PRO A 149 5.39 8.35 -6.23
CA PRO A 149 6.49 9.13 -6.81
C PRO A 149 7.66 9.46 -5.86
N LEU A 150 7.52 9.14 -4.58
CA LEU A 150 8.55 9.35 -3.55
C LEU A 150 9.39 8.08 -3.31
N MET A 151 9.00 6.95 -3.90
CA MET A 151 9.76 5.71 -3.81
C MET A 151 11.15 5.89 -4.42
N GLY A 152 12.19 5.58 -3.65
CA GLY A 152 13.60 5.74 -4.04
C GLY A 152 14.19 7.14 -3.83
N VAL A 153 13.41 8.12 -3.37
CA VAL A 153 13.87 9.48 -3.05
C VAL A 153 13.54 9.90 -1.60
N GLU A 154 13.13 8.96 -0.75
CA GLU A 154 12.70 9.17 0.63
C GLU A 154 13.80 9.82 1.46
N GLY A 155 15.01 9.27 1.38
CA GLY A 155 16.18 9.78 2.10
C GLY A 155 16.56 11.19 1.64
N ALA A 156 16.40 11.49 0.35
CA ALA A 156 16.63 12.83 -0.18
C ALA A 156 15.57 13.83 0.28
N LEU A 157 14.31 13.42 0.29
CA LEU A 157 13.20 14.24 0.78
C LEU A 157 13.33 14.52 2.28
N ALA A 158 13.72 13.52 3.08
CA ALA A 158 13.89 13.63 4.53
C ALA A 158 14.94 14.69 4.94
N ARG A 159 15.91 15.01 4.07
CA ARG A 159 16.87 16.11 4.31
C ARG A 159 16.24 17.50 4.20
N HIS A 160 15.05 17.60 3.63
CA HIS A 160 14.34 18.85 3.42
C HIS A 160 13.11 19.03 4.31
N THR A 161 12.76 18.02 5.11
CA THR A 161 11.56 17.97 5.95
C THR A 161 11.93 17.77 7.43
N ASP A 162 11.06 18.25 8.32
CA ASP A 162 11.24 18.09 9.77
C ASP A 162 10.56 16.80 10.29
N CYS A 163 9.49 16.37 9.63
CA CYS A 163 8.70 15.19 9.98
C CYS A 163 7.85 14.69 8.78
N SER A 164 7.20 13.54 8.93
CA SER A 164 6.16 13.08 8.00
C SER A 164 4.86 13.86 8.20
N ILE A 165 3.96 13.79 7.21
CA ILE A 165 2.63 14.39 7.26
C ILE A 165 1.81 13.76 8.39
N ASN A 166 1.95 12.45 8.61
CA ASN A 166 1.29 11.77 9.72
C ASN A 166 1.73 12.34 11.08
N GLY A 167 3.04 12.62 11.23
CA GLY A 167 3.60 13.22 12.44
C GLY A 167 3.07 14.63 12.78
N LEU A 168 2.51 15.36 11.79
CA LEU A 168 1.93 16.68 12.05
C LEU A 168 0.68 16.62 12.94
N ARG A 169 -0.03 15.50 12.95
CA ARG A 169 -1.24 15.31 13.79
C ARG A 169 -0.93 15.23 15.28
N GLU A 170 0.31 14.95 15.64
CA GLU A 170 0.77 14.84 17.03
C GLU A 170 1.34 16.17 17.57
N LEU A 171 1.45 17.19 16.72
CA LEU A 171 1.98 18.51 17.10
C LEU A 171 0.93 19.37 17.81
N ARG A 172 1.38 20.49 18.37
CA ARG A 172 0.46 21.52 18.87
C ARG A 172 -0.06 22.37 17.72
N ASP A 173 -1.31 22.79 17.86
CA ASP A 173 -1.94 23.74 16.94
C ASP A 173 -1.07 25.01 16.77
N GLY A 174 -0.93 25.48 15.53
CA GLY A 174 -0.16 26.67 15.19
C GLY A 174 1.35 26.45 15.08
N GLU A 175 1.86 25.23 15.30
CA GLU A 175 3.26 24.93 15.03
C GLU A 175 3.59 25.00 13.55
N THR A 176 4.82 25.42 13.24
CA THR A 176 5.32 25.49 11.87
C THR A 176 6.38 24.42 11.66
N ARG A 177 6.26 23.66 10.57
CA ARG A 177 7.22 22.62 10.15
C ARG A 177 7.38 22.60 8.64
N TRP A 178 8.53 22.10 8.19
CA TRP A 178 8.73 21.64 6.83
C TRP A 178 8.20 20.21 6.69
N VAL A 179 7.33 20.00 5.72
CA VAL A 179 6.91 18.66 5.27
C VAL A 179 7.02 18.57 3.77
N GLY A 180 7.14 17.35 3.25
CA GLY A 180 7.41 17.10 1.86
C GLY A 180 6.49 16.03 1.33
N GLY A 181 6.09 16.18 0.08
CA GLY A 181 5.14 15.27 -0.53
C GLY A 181 4.86 15.58 -1.99
N VAL A 182 4.00 14.77 -2.58
CA VAL A 182 3.45 14.95 -3.93
C VAL A 182 2.19 15.81 -3.81
N VAL A 183 2.07 16.79 -4.71
CA VAL A 183 0.86 17.59 -4.85
C VAL A 183 -0.21 16.80 -5.58
N THR A 184 -1.36 16.62 -4.95
CA THR A 184 -2.54 16.00 -5.56
C THR A 184 -3.77 16.90 -5.44
N THR A 185 -4.70 16.79 -6.39
CA THR A 185 -5.98 17.53 -6.37
C THR A 185 -5.77 19.05 -6.27
N LEU A 186 -4.86 19.60 -7.08
CA LEU A 186 -4.58 21.03 -7.07
C LEU A 186 -5.76 21.85 -7.62
N GLN A 187 -6.39 22.62 -6.75
CA GLN A 187 -7.49 23.52 -7.09
C GLN A 187 -7.05 24.98 -6.99
N ARG A 188 -6.94 25.65 -8.14
CA ARG A 188 -6.74 27.10 -8.21
C ARG A 188 -8.09 27.81 -8.10
N LYS A 189 -8.24 28.69 -7.12
CA LYS A 189 -9.49 29.40 -6.79
C LYS A 189 -9.24 30.89 -6.66
N TYR A 190 -10.29 31.68 -6.80
CA TYR A 190 -10.23 33.12 -6.51
C TYR A 190 -10.92 33.42 -5.19
N THR A 191 -10.34 34.29 -4.38
CA THR A 191 -11.00 34.82 -3.19
C THR A 191 -12.20 35.68 -3.58
N LYS A 192 -13.04 36.05 -2.61
CA LYS A 192 -14.14 37.02 -2.85
C LYS A 192 -13.65 38.38 -3.38
N ARG A 193 -12.36 38.70 -3.20
CA ARG A 193 -11.71 39.91 -3.70
C ARG A 193 -11.09 39.75 -5.09
N GLY A 194 -11.23 38.58 -5.72
CA GLY A 194 -10.67 38.27 -7.04
C GLY A 194 -9.18 37.94 -7.03
N GLU A 195 -8.60 37.62 -5.87
CA GLU A 195 -7.18 37.27 -5.75
C GLU A 195 -6.99 35.75 -5.88
N LEU A 196 -5.99 35.32 -6.64
CA LEU A 196 -5.72 33.90 -6.88
C LEU A 196 -5.18 33.23 -5.60
N MET A 197 -5.74 32.09 -5.22
CA MET A 197 -5.29 31.21 -4.15
C MET A 197 -5.32 29.76 -4.64
N ALA A 198 -4.72 28.84 -3.87
CA ALA A 198 -4.80 27.42 -4.17
C ALA A 198 -5.14 26.59 -2.93
N VAL A 199 -5.82 25.48 -3.16
CA VAL A 199 -6.03 24.39 -2.20
C VAL A 199 -5.59 23.11 -2.88
N PHE A 200 -4.75 22.32 -2.24
CA PHE A 200 -4.32 21.03 -2.75
C PHE A 200 -4.13 20.05 -1.61
N VAL A 201 -3.96 18.76 -1.91
CA VAL A 201 -3.60 17.74 -0.94
C VAL A 201 -2.12 17.43 -1.11
N LEU A 202 -1.36 17.52 -0.01
CA LEU A 202 0.02 17.05 0.02
C LEU A 202 0.02 15.61 0.53
N GLU A 203 0.67 14.73 -0.22
CA GLU A 203 0.71 13.29 0.05
C GLU A 203 2.16 12.83 0.23
N ASP A 204 2.45 12.12 1.33
CA ASP A 204 3.70 11.40 1.52
C ASP A 204 3.43 9.88 1.62
N LEU A 205 4.47 9.10 1.89
CA LEU A 205 4.35 7.64 1.98
C LEU A 205 3.47 7.14 3.14
N GLU A 206 3.15 8.00 4.10
CA GLU A 206 2.44 7.63 5.32
C GLU A 206 1.02 8.22 5.40
N ALA A 207 0.80 9.43 4.86
CA ALA A 207 -0.44 10.16 5.01
C ALA A 207 -0.61 11.26 3.94
N ALA A 208 -1.83 11.81 3.91
CA ALA A 208 -2.18 12.97 3.11
C ALA A 208 -2.85 14.05 3.98
N MET A 209 -2.63 15.33 3.65
CA MET A 209 -3.26 16.46 4.33
C MET A 209 -3.50 17.64 3.39
N GLU A 210 -4.62 18.34 3.58
CA GLU A 210 -4.97 19.53 2.79
C GLU A 210 -4.01 20.69 3.11
N VAL A 211 -3.56 21.38 2.07
CA VAL A 211 -2.72 22.56 2.13
C VAL A 211 -3.45 23.75 1.50
N MET A 212 -3.55 24.83 2.25
CA MET A 212 -4.13 26.08 1.80
C MET A 212 -3.03 27.10 1.51
N VAL A 213 -3.02 27.64 0.30
CA VAL A 213 -2.07 28.65 -0.18
C VAL A 213 -2.81 29.97 -0.39
N PHE A 214 -2.63 30.90 0.54
CA PHE A 214 -3.25 32.23 0.45
C PHE A 214 -2.62 33.08 -0.67
N PRO A 215 -3.31 34.15 -1.14
CA PRO A 215 -2.89 34.91 -2.31
C PRO A 215 -1.46 35.43 -2.31
N ARG A 216 -0.96 35.89 -1.15
CA ARG A 216 0.43 36.35 -1.03
C ARG A 216 1.42 35.22 -1.37
N THR A 217 1.24 34.05 -0.75
CA THR A 217 2.07 32.86 -0.99
C THR A 217 1.85 32.32 -2.41
N MET A 218 0.63 32.40 -2.93
CA MET A 218 0.30 31.96 -4.29
C MET A 218 0.99 32.82 -5.36
N HIS A 219 1.12 34.12 -5.14
CA HIS A 219 1.82 35.01 -6.07
C HIS A 219 3.32 34.68 -6.15
N GLU A 220 3.94 34.35 -5.02
CA GLU A 220 5.38 34.07 -4.92
C GLU A 220 5.74 32.65 -5.37
N TYR A 221 4.95 31.65 -4.95
CA TYR A 221 5.28 30.23 -5.12
C TYR A 221 4.34 29.46 -6.05
N GLY A 222 3.27 30.09 -6.54
CA GLY A 222 2.30 29.46 -7.44
C GLY A 222 2.90 28.75 -8.68
N PRO A 223 3.99 29.25 -9.30
CA PRO A 223 4.67 28.55 -10.40
C PRO A 223 5.31 27.21 -10.02
N LEU A 224 5.51 26.92 -8.73
CA LEU A 224 6.06 25.64 -8.27
C LEU A 224 4.99 24.55 -8.11
N LEU A 225 3.71 24.92 -8.15
CA LEU A 225 2.59 24.00 -7.92
C LEU A 225 2.04 23.49 -9.24
N ASP A 226 2.17 22.19 -9.46
CA ASP A 226 1.49 21.44 -10.51
C ASP A 226 0.98 20.13 -9.89
N ASP A 227 -0.04 19.51 -10.48
CA ASP A 227 -0.41 18.15 -10.07
C ASP A 227 0.79 17.21 -10.30
N ASP A 228 0.96 16.26 -9.38
CA ASP A 228 2.06 15.29 -9.29
C ASP A 228 3.46 15.91 -9.06
N ALA A 229 3.56 17.23 -8.81
CA ALA A 229 4.82 17.87 -8.44
C ALA A 229 5.25 17.46 -7.03
N ILE A 230 6.53 17.10 -6.86
CA ILE A 230 7.12 16.90 -5.53
C ILE A 230 7.56 18.26 -4.97
N VAL A 231 7.02 18.62 -3.81
CA VAL A 231 7.29 19.89 -3.14
C VAL A 231 7.58 19.69 -1.66
N CYS A 232 8.35 20.60 -1.10
CA CYS A 232 8.43 20.80 0.35
C CYS A 232 7.64 22.06 0.71
N VAL A 233 6.77 21.93 1.69
CA VAL A 233 5.90 22.98 2.22
C VAL A 233 6.38 23.34 3.62
N LYS A 234 6.74 24.59 3.84
CA LYS A 234 6.81 25.15 5.19
C LYS A 234 5.44 25.67 5.52
N GLY A 235 4.79 25.08 6.51
CA GLY A 235 3.41 25.41 6.80
C GLY A 235 3.12 25.42 8.28
N ARG A 236 2.15 26.26 8.64
CA ARG A 236 1.57 26.29 9.96
C ARG A 236 0.44 25.26 10.02
N VAL A 237 0.53 24.29 10.93
CA VAL A 237 -0.51 23.29 11.13
C VAL A 237 -1.69 23.94 11.83
N ASP A 238 -2.89 23.72 11.29
CA ASP A 238 -4.17 24.14 11.86
C ASP A 238 -4.94 22.88 12.24
N LEU A 239 -4.97 22.60 13.54
CA LEU A 239 -5.63 21.41 14.12
C LEU A 239 -7.00 21.75 14.71
N ARG A 240 -7.47 23.01 14.56
CA ARG A 240 -8.78 23.44 15.08
C ARG A 240 -9.92 23.05 14.16
N GLU A 241 -9.64 22.87 12.88
CA GLU A 241 -10.59 22.39 11.89
C GLU A 241 -10.44 20.88 11.69
N GLU A 242 -11.56 20.21 11.43
CA GLU A 242 -11.60 18.80 11.04
C GLU A 242 -12.20 18.72 9.63
N PRO A 243 -11.44 18.25 8.61
CA PRO A 243 -10.10 17.68 8.71
C PRO A 243 -9.01 18.74 8.98
N ALA A 244 -7.96 18.32 9.70
CA ALA A 244 -6.76 19.14 9.93
C ALA A 244 -6.12 19.57 8.60
N LYS A 245 -5.50 20.76 8.60
CA LYS A 245 -4.91 21.35 7.39
C LYS A 245 -3.60 22.07 7.66
N ILE A 246 -2.85 22.32 6.59
CA ILE A 246 -1.64 23.12 6.59
C ILE A 246 -1.92 24.48 5.95
N ILE A 247 -1.61 25.56 6.65
CA ILE A 247 -1.53 26.90 6.05
C ILE A 247 -0.12 27.12 5.50
N CYS A 248 0.01 27.16 4.18
CA CYS A 248 1.29 27.28 3.49
C CYS A 248 1.91 28.67 3.70
N LEU A 249 3.15 28.68 4.17
CA LEU A 249 3.96 29.89 4.36
C LEU A 249 5.03 30.01 3.27
N GLU A 250 5.75 28.94 2.97
CA GLU A 250 6.80 28.88 1.95
C GLU A 250 6.73 27.54 1.20
N LEU A 251 7.15 27.53 -0.07
CA LEU A 251 7.26 26.34 -0.90
C LEU A 251 8.64 26.29 -1.55
N LYS A 252 9.17 25.08 -1.71
CA LYS A 252 10.34 24.83 -2.55
C LYS A 252 10.18 23.50 -3.27
N ARG A 253 10.73 23.40 -4.49
CA ARG A 253 10.97 22.10 -5.12
C ARG A 253 12.31 21.59 -4.60
N PRO A 254 12.34 20.47 -3.86
CA PRO A 254 13.60 19.91 -3.39
C PRO A 254 14.43 19.40 -4.57
N GLU A 255 15.75 19.56 -4.50
CA GLU A 255 16.66 18.85 -5.40
C GLU A 255 16.78 17.41 -4.91
N LEU A 256 15.91 16.55 -5.42
CA LEU A 256 15.89 15.14 -5.11
C LEU A 256 16.90 14.43 -6.00
N VAL A 257 18.17 14.53 -5.63
CA VAL A 257 19.18 13.62 -6.17
C VAL A 257 18.88 12.25 -5.57
N PRO A 258 18.55 11.23 -6.38
CA PRO A 258 18.38 9.88 -5.88
C PRO A 258 19.64 9.54 -5.10
N ASP A 259 19.48 8.98 -3.91
CA ASP A 259 20.61 8.63 -3.08
C ASP A 259 21.28 7.41 -3.73
N HIS A 260 22.12 7.64 -4.74
CA HIS A 260 22.95 6.62 -5.39
C HIS A 260 24.01 6.04 -4.43
N ASN A 261 24.02 6.53 -3.19
CA ASN A 261 24.84 6.09 -2.07
C ASN A 261 24.00 5.37 -0.99
N SER A 262 22.70 5.16 -1.22
CA SER A 262 21.86 4.32 -0.36
C SER A 262 22.40 2.90 -0.37
N ALA A 263 22.63 2.38 0.83
CA ALA A 263 23.16 1.05 1.04
C ALA A 263 22.29 0.01 0.33
N LEU A 264 22.88 -0.85 -0.51
CA LEU A 264 22.15 -1.94 -1.15
C LEU A 264 21.93 -3.07 -0.13
N HIS A 265 20.67 -3.35 0.19
CA HIS A 265 20.31 -4.47 1.07
C HIS A 265 19.86 -5.68 0.26
N VAL A 266 20.63 -6.78 0.37
CA VAL A 266 20.40 -8.03 -0.32
C VAL A 266 19.93 -9.08 0.67
N ASN A 267 18.74 -9.63 0.47
CA ASN A 267 18.21 -10.73 1.27
C ASN A 267 18.56 -12.08 0.64
N LEU A 268 19.27 -12.91 1.40
CA LEU A 268 19.65 -14.25 1.01
C LEU A 268 19.10 -15.26 2.04
N PRO A 269 17.96 -15.91 1.75
CA PRO A 269 17.40 -16.91 2.63
C PRO A 269 18.42 -18.02 2.89
N ALA A 270 18.70 -18.33 4.16
CA ALA A 270 19.71 -19.32 4.55
C ALA A 270 19.50 -20.70 3.89
N THR A 271 18.26 -21.04 3.54
CA THR A 271 17.86 -22.27 2.85
C THR A 271 18.27 -22.33 1.37
N ARG A 272 18.59 -21.19 0.75
CA ARG A 272 19.00 -21.08 -0.66
C ARG A 272 20.50 -20.84 -0.85
N VAL A 273 21.26 -20.73 0.23
CA VAL A 273 22.69 -20.44 0.17
C VAL A 273 23.43 -21.67 -0.37
N THR A 274 23.83 -21.61 -1.64
CA THR A 274 24.72 -22.59 -2.28
C THR A 274 26.04 -21.93 -2.68
N GLY A 275 27.09 -22.72 -2.84
CA GLY A 275 28.39 -22.21 -3.28
C GLY A 275 28.32 -21.51 -4.65
N SER A 276 27.52 -22.05 -5.58
CA SER A 276 27.33 -21.46 -6.92
C SER A 276 26.63 -20.10 -6.87
N LEU A 277 25.60 -19.97 -6.03
CA LEU A 277 24.87 -18.71 -5.87
C LEU A 277 25.76 -17.61 -5.28
N ILE A 278 26.63 -17.95 -4.33
CA ILE A 278 27.59 -17.00 -3.74
C ILE A 278 28.58 -16.51 -4.80
N GLU A 279 29.13 -17.40 -5.63
CA GLU A 279 30.07 -17.01 -6.67
C GLU A 279 29.40 -16.13 -7.75
N GLU A 280 28.16 -16.43 -8.09
CA GLU A 280 27.40 -15.62 -9.04
C GLU A 280 27.02 -14.24 -8.48
N LEU A 281 26.62 -14.18 -7.21
CA LEU A 281 26.39 -12.91 -6.51
C LEU A 281 27.66 -12.07 -6.44
N LYS A 282 28.81 -12.67 -6.11
CA LYS A 282 30.10 -11.97 -6.12
C LYS A 282 30.42 -11.40 -7.51
N ARG A 283 30.18 -12.17 -8.58
CA ARG A 283 30.42 -11.71 -9.95
C ARG A 283 29.60 -10.46 -10.27
N VAL A 284 28.29 -10.53 -10.03
CA VAL A 284 27.36 -9.41 -10.30
C VAL A 284 27.76 -8.16 -9.50
N LEU A 285 28.06 -8.30 -8.21
CA LEU A 285 28.47 -7.14 -7.39
C LEU A 285 29.81 -6.53 -7.85
N LEU A 286 30.75 -7.34 -8.35
CA LEU A 286 32.03 -6.84 -8.86
C LEU A 286 31.92 -6.17 -10.24
N GLU A 287 30.98 -6.61 -11.08
CA GLU A 287 30.72 -6.04 -12.40
C GLU A 287 30.05 -4.65 -12.31
N HIS A 288 29.26 -4.43 -11.26
CA HIS A 288 28.52 -3.19 -11.02
C HIS A 288 29.14 -2.31 -9.93
N GLY A 289 30.47 -2.18 -9.92
CA GLY A 289 31.20 -1.44 -8.88
C GLY A 289 30.81 0.03 -8.76
N GLY A 290 30.67 0.53 -7.52
CA GLY A 290 30.30 1.93 -7.25
C GLY A 290 30.39 2.33 -5.77
N PRO A 291 29.82 3.47 -5.38
CA PRO A 291 30.03 4.05 -4.05
C PRO A 291 29.13 3.42 -2.95
N ALA A 292 28.03 2.77 -3.31
CA ALA A 292 27.03 2.32 -2.35
C ALA A 292 27.49 1.05 -1.59
N PRO A 293 27.45 1.05 -0.25
CA PRO A 293 27.82 -0.12 0.54
C PRO A 293 26.76 -1.23 0.43
N VAL A 294 27.20 -2.49 0.37
CA VAL A 294 26.30 -3.65 0.28
C VAL A 294 26.16 -4.37 1.62
N PHE A 295 24.92 -4.64 2.02
CA PHE A 295 24.56 -5.39 3.22
C PHE A 295 23.82 -6.67 2.84
N LEU A 296 24.34 -7.82 3.29
CA LEU A 296 23.75 -9.13 3.09
C LEU A 296 22.96 -9.56 4.32
N HIS A 297 21.67 -9.80 4.16
CA HIS A 297 20.79 -10.35 5.19
C HIS A 297 20.71 -11.87 5.07
N LEU A 298 21.12 -12.57 6.12
CA LEU A 298 21.10 -14.03 6.25
C LEU A 298 20.20 -14.40 7.44
N GLY A 299 18.89 -14.50 7.18
CA GLY A 299 17.90 -14.64 8.24
C GLY A 299 17.92 -13.41 9.15
N GLN A 300 18.24 -13.57 10.43
CA GLN A 300 18.32 -12.46 11.39
C GLN A 300 19.70 -11.77 11.45
N LYS A 301 20.69 -12.26 10.71
CA LYS A 301 22.05 -11.69 10.71
C LYS A 301 22.22 -10.76 9.51
N VAL A 302 22.76 -9.57 9.75
CA VAL A 302 23.12 -8.61 8.70
C VAL A 302 24.65 -8.50 8.64
N LEU A 303 25.21 -8.74 7.46
CA LEU A 303 26.64 -8.65 7.19
C LEU A 303 26.91 -7.49 6.24
N ARG A 304 27.73 -6.52 6.66
CA ARG A 304 28.29 -5.54 5.73
C ARG A 304 29.40 -6.19 4.92
N LEU A 305 29.33 -6.13 3.60
CA LEU A 305 30.39 -6.64 2.73
C LEU A 305 31.60 -5.68 2.71
N PRO A 306 32.83 -6.18 2.49
CA PRO A 306 33.99 -5.33 2.30
C PRO A 306 33.81 -4.35 1.12
N ASP A 307 34.44 -3.17 1.21
CA ASP A 307 34.23 -2.06 0.26
C ASP A 307 34.51 -2.40 -1.21
N ARG A 308 35.30 -3.46 -1.49
CA ARG A 308 35.51 -3.98 -2.86
C ARG A 308 34.23 -4.52 -3.53
N PHE A 309 33.17 -4.73 -2.76
CA PHE A 309 31.85 -5.14 -3.25
C PHE A 309 30.84 -4.00 -3.19
N ASN A 310 31.28 -2.75 -3.00
CA ASN A 310 30.40 -1.61 -3.13
C ASN A 310 29.96 -1.45 -4.59
N VAL A 311 28.74 -0.98 -4.79
CA VAL A 311 28.07 -1.01 -6.09
C VAL A 311 27.53 0.34 -6.52
N ALA A 312 27.28 0.48 -7.81
CA ALA A 312 26.43 1.54 -8.34
C ALA A 312 24.98 1.07 -8.24
N SER A 313 24.14 1.77 -7.48
CA SER A 313 22.70 1.47 -7.36
C SER A 313 21.94 1.90 -8.60
N ASP A 314 22.30 1.35 -9.77
CA ASP A 314 21.63 1.59 -11.03
C ASP A 314 20.56 0.53 -11.34
N ASN A 315 19.71 0.80 -12.34
CA ASN A 315 18.65 -0.12 -12.73
C ASN A 315 19.17 -1.44 -13.33
N GLY A 316 20.43 -1.47 -13.81
CA GLY A 316 21.05 -2.67 -14.38
C GLY A 316 21.34 -3.71 -13.30
N LEU A 317 22.01 -3.28 -12.23
CA LEU A 317 22.31 -4.13 -11.07
C LEU A 317 21.04 -4.71 -10.43
N LEU A 318 20.02 -3.87 -10.23
CA LEU A 318 18.76 -4.31 -9.59
C LEU A 318 18.04 -5.37 -10.42
N ALA A 319 18.10 -5.28 -11.75
CA ALA A 319 17.50 -6.28 -12.64
C ALA A 319 18.23 -7.63 -12.52
N GLU A 320 19.56 -7.62 -12.56
CA GLU A 320 20.37 -8.85 -12.44
C GLU A 320 20.19 -9.52 -11.07
N LEU A 321 20.16 -8.73 -9.99
CA LEU A 321 19.92 -9.27 -8.64
C LEU A 321 18.53 -9.87 -8.49
N ARG A 322 17.50 -9.32 -9.15
CA ARG A 322 16.15 -9.91 -9.16
C ARG A 322 16.10 -11.23 -9.92
N VAL A 323 16.83 -11.35 -11.02
CA VAL A 323 16.95 -12.62 -11.75
C VAL A 323 17.66 -13.67 -10.88
N LEU A 324 18.73 -13.26 -10.19
CA LEU A 324 19.55 -14.16 -9.39
C LEU A 324 18.86 -14.62 -8.10
N LEU A 325 18.20 -13.71 -7.39
CA LEU A 325 17.70 -13.93 -6.03
C LEU A 325 16.18 -14.07 -5.96
N GLY A 326 15.48 -13.69 -7.02
CA GLY A 326 14.02 -13.58 -7.06
C GLY A 326 13.48 -12.27 -6.48
N PRO A 327 12.16 -12.09 -6.48
CA PRO A 327 11.50 -10.82 -6.13
C PRO A 327 11.74 -10.38 -4.68
N ASN A 328 11.96 -11.32 -3.76
CA ASN A 328 12.22 -11.04 -2.34
C ASN A 328 13.71 -10.92 -1.99
N GLY A 329 14.59 -10.92 -3.00
CA GLY A 329 16.04 -10.89 -2.84
C GLY A 329 16.62 -9.50 -2.61
N LEU A 330 15.85 -8.45 -2.92
CA LEU A 330 16.21 -7.06 -2.67
C LEU A 330 15.32 -6.52 -1.56
N LEU A 331 15.94 -5.90 -0.56
CA LEU A 331 15.22 -5.18 0.48
C LEU A 331 15.34 -3.70 0.13
N SER A 332 14.19 -3.03 0.05
CA SER A 332 14.07 -1.57 -0.12
C SER A 332 14.71 -0.83 1.05
#